data_AF-A0A2H6ESM8-F1
#
_entry.id   AF-A0A2H6ESM8-F1
#
_cell.length_a   1.000
_cell.length_b   1.000
_cell.length_c   1.000
_cell.angle_alpha   90.00
_cell.angle_beta   90.00
_cell.angle_gamma   90.00
#
_symmetry.space_group_name_H-M   'P 1'
#
loop_
_entity.id
_entity.type
_entity.pdbx_description
1 polymer ?
#
loop_
_entity_poly.entity_id
_entity_poly.type
_entity_poly.pdbx_seq_one_letter_code
_entity_poly.pdbx_strand_id
1 'polypeptide(L)'
;MYGEGELNARLMLVALSPGQNEDREGKMFIGPSGKILDELLQSAGIERNSLYMTNLIKCVLPKNRKPKQDEIEACSPVLDEEINMLLPDIIVPLGYYATRYILTKYAADPPLAHTDFQAVYGKLIYSNDQKTFPLPHPASLIYNPSYKQETMKKYHKLEILSRDCKWATMCPMKWYFEKGRLQRKWIELYCKGDWESCIRYQKEASGTYHQDWMLPDGSLDESLI
;
A
#
# COMPACT_ATOMS: atom_id res chain seq x y z
N MET A 1 -3.57 -6.12 21.09
CA MET A 1 -2.25 -6.21 20.45
C MET A 1 -2.00 -4.96 19.61
N TYR A 2 -0.95 -4.22 19.96
CA TYR A 2 -0.43 -3.08 19.18
C TYR A 2 0.40 -3.58 17.99
N GLY A 3 0.80 -2.66 17.10
CA GLY A 3 1.66 -3.02 15.96
C GLY A 3 3.08 -3.44 16.35
N GLU A 4 3.77 -4.11 15.44
CA GLU A 4 5.16 -4.57 15.56
C GLU A 4 5.94 -4.32 14.26
N GLY A 5 7.27 -4.16 14.35
CA GLY A 5 8.15 -4.01 13.19
C GLY A 5 9.09 -2.81 13.27
N GLU A 6 9.62 -2.39 12.11
CA GLU A 6 10.50 -1.21 11.99
C GLU A 6 9.70 0.08 12.19
N LEU A 7 10.17 0.96 13.08
CA LEU A 7 9.46 2.20 13.41
C LEU A 7 9.58 3.26 12.32
N ASN A 8 10.66 3.22 11.53
CA ASN A 8 10.85 4.09 10.37
C ASN A 8 10.47 3.40 9.05
N ALA A 9 9.58 2.39 9.12
CA ALA A 9 9.21 1.62 7.95
C ALA A 9 8.52 2.51 6.91
N ARG A 10 9.00 2.44 5.67
CA ARG A 10 8.36 3.09 4.52
C ARG A 10 6.94 2.54 4.27
N LEU A 11 6.74 1.25 4.53
CA LEU A 11 5.49 0.54 4.31
C LEU A 11 4.87 0.13 5.65
N MET A 12 3.64 0.58 5.90
CA MET A 12 2.83 0.15 7.04
C MET A 12 1.70 -0.79 6.57
N LEU A 13 1.71 -2.04 7.00
CA LEU A 13 0.63 -3.00 6.71
C LEU A 13 -0.46 -2.92 7.79
N VAL A 14 -1.71 -2.81 7.35
CA VAL A 14 -2.88 -2.72 8.25
C VAL A 14 -3.84 -3.88 7.99
N ALA A 15 -3.85 -4.87 8.86
CA ALA A 15 -4.86 -5.94 8.87
C ALA A 15 -6.12 -5.53 9.65
N LEU A 16 -7.10 -6.43 9.70
CA LEU A 16 -8.37 -6.16 10.38
C LEU A 16 -8.23 -6.29 11.91
N SER A 17 -7.88 -7.46 12.42
CA SER A 17 -7.87 -7.78 13.85
C SER A 17 -6.95 -8.97 14.12
N PRO A 18 -6.39 -9.11 15.34
CA PRO A 18 -5.64 -10.29 15.71
C PRO A 18 -6.49 -11.56 15.69
N GLY A 19 -5.87 -12.68 15.31
CA GLY A 19 -6.35 -14.02 15.59
C GLY A 19 -6.07 -14.47 17.02
N GLN A 20 -6.68 -15.57 17.45
CA GLN A 20 -6.53 -16.07 18.83
C GLN A 20 -5.07 -16.40 19.22
N ASN A 21 -4.30 -16.98 18.29
CA ASN A 21 -2.90 -17.29 18.56
C ASN A 21 -2.06 -16.01 18.65
N GLU A 22 -2.33 -15.04 17.77
CA GLU A 22 -1.63 -13.76 17.73
C GLU A 22 -1.82 -12.98 19.03
N ASP A 23 -3.05 -12.97 19.56
CA ASP A 23 -3.36 -12.35 20.85
C ASP A 23 -2.70 -13.06 22.04
N ARG A 24 -2.66 -14.40 22.02
CA ARG A 24 -2.02 -15.20 23.07
C ARG A 24 -0.51 -14.99 23.10
N GLU A 25 0.14 -14.95 21.93
CA GLU A 25 1.60 -14.87 21.82
C GLU A 25 2.12 -13.43 21.70
N GLY A 26 1.23 -12.46 21.48
CA GLY A 26 1.59 -11.06 21.26
C GLY A 26 2.39 -10.83 19.99
N LYS A 27 2.19 -11.65 18.95
CA LYS A 27 2.91 -11.59 17.67
C LYS A 27 1.94 -11.56 16.51
N MET A 28 2.18 -10.72 15.51
CA MET A 28 1.29 -10.61 14.36
C MET A 28 1.48 -11.79 13.41
N PHE A 29 0.46 -12.12 12.61
CA PHE A 29 0.57 -13.03 11.47
C PHE A 29 1.30 -14.35 11.76
N ILE A 30 0.98 -15.02 12.87
CA ILE A 30 1.52 -16.35 13.19
C ILE A 30 0.55 -17.50 12.83
N GLY A 31 -0.67 -17.15 12.39
CA GLY A 31 -1.67 -18.11 11.94
C GLY A 31 -1.51 -18.57 10.48
N PRO A 32 -2.48 -19.33 9.94
CA PRO A 32 -2.47 -19.79 8.55
C PRO A 32 -2.36 -18.67 7.51
N SER A 33 -3.05 -17.54 7.73
CA SER A 33 -2.94 -16.36 6.87
C SER A 33 -1.57 -15.70 6.95
N GLY A 34 -0.88 -15.82 8.09
CA GLY A 34 0.47 -15.32 8.28
C GLY A 34 1.50 -16.07 7.45
N LYS A 35 1.39 -17.40 7.37
CA LYS A 35 2.23 -18.21 6.47
C LYS A 35 2.08 -17.80 5.00
N ILE A 36 0.86 -17.54 4.57
CA ILE A 36 0.59 -17.05 3.21
C ILE A 36 1.16 -15.64 3.01
N LEU A 37 1.04 -14.77 4.02
CA LEU A 37 1.66 -13.45 3.97
C LEU A 37 3.18 -13.59 3.80
N ASP A 38 3.83 -14.45 4.59
CA ASP A 38 5.27 -14.68 4.50
C ASP A 38 5.68 -15.19 3.10
N GLU A 39 4.92 -16.12 2.49
CA GLU A 39 5.13 -16.55 1.10
C GLU A 39 5.01 -15.39 0.10
N LEU A 40 3.99 -14.54 0.25
CA LEU A 40 3.75 -13.40 -0.63
C LEU A 40 4.85 -12.35 -0.50
N LEU A 41 5.26 -12.01 0.72
CA LEU A 41 6.35 -11.08 1.01
C LEU A 41 7.69 -11.61 0.47
N GLN A 42 7.98 -12.89 0.70
CA GLN A 42 9.18 -13.54 0.16
C GLN A 42 9.20 -13.49 -1.37
N SER A 43 8.06 -13.76 -2.02
CA SER A 43 7.96 -13.68 -3.49
C SER A 43 8.14 -12.26 -4.04
N ALA A 44 7.86 -11.25 -3.23
CA ALA A 44 8.07 -9.84 -3.53
C ALA A 44 9.46 -9.33 -3.08
N GLY A 45 10.32 -10.18 -2.53
CA GLY A 45 11.63 -9.76 -2.02
C GLY A 45 11.55 -8.76 -0.85
N ILE A 46 10.45 -8.77 -0.09
CA ILE A 46 10.25 -7.91 1.07
C ILE A 46 10.59 -8.66 2.35
N GLU A 47 11.51 -8.11 3.13
CA GLU A 47 11.80 -8.62 4.46
C GLU A 47 10.73 -8.17 5.45
N ARG A 48 10.16 -9.11 6.20
CA ARG A 48 9.06 -8.83 7.12
C ARG A 48 9.41 -7.82 8.23
N ASN A 49 10.66 -7.81 8.68
CA ASN A 49 11.19 -6.87 9.67
C ASN A 49 11.37 -5.44 9.12
N SER A 50 11.38 -5.23 7.80
CA SER A 50 11.46 -3.90 7.17
C SER A 50 10.11 -3.17 7.16
N LEU A 51 9.04 -3.86 7.56
CA LEU A 51 7.67 -3.36 7.60
C LEU A 51 7.30 -2.96 9.02
N TYR A 52 6.35 -2.04 9.14
CA TYR A 52 5.53 -1.93 10.35
C TYR A 52 4.19 -2.61 10.08
N MET A 53 3.81 -3.56 10.92
CA MET A 53 2.53 -4.28 10.79
C MET A 53 1.64 -3.90 11.97
N THR A 54 0.35 -3.71 11.70
CA THR A 54 -0.64 -3.40 12.73
C THR A 54 -2.04 -3.87 12.30
N ASN A 55 -3.02 -3.70 13.20
CA ASN A 55 -4.43 -4.00 12.96
C ASN A 55 -5.30 -2.76 13.14
N LEU A 56 -6.40 -2.68 12.38
CA LEU A 56 -7.47 -1.71 12.58
C LEU A 56 -8.14 -1.88 13.95
N ILE A 57 -8.40 -3.11 14.36
CA ILE A 57 -8.95 -3.46 15.67
C ILE A 57 -7.87 -4.20 16.46
N LYS A 58 -7.55 -3.69 17.66
CA LYS A 58 -6.47 -4.21 18.50
C LYS A 58 -6.85 -5.46 19.30
N CYS A 59 -8.11 -5.88 19.28
CA CYS A 59 -8.64 -7.01 20.05
C CYS A 59 -9.15 -8.13 19.15
N VAL A 60 -9.14 -9.36 19.66
CA VAL A 60 -9.69 -10.52 18.95
C VAL A 60 -11.20 -10.37 18.78
N LEU A 61 -11.68 -10.51 17.54
CA LEU A 61 -13.11 -10.54 17.28
C LEU A 61 -13.71 -11.91 17.69
N PRO A 62 -14.83 -11.93 18.42
CA PRO A 62 -15.46 -13.18 18.86
C PRO A 62 -15.74 -14.12 17.68
N LYS A 63 -15.26 -15.36 17.75
CA LYS A 63 -15.41 -16.37 16.67
C LYS A 63 -14.89 -15.90 15.29
N ASN A 64 -13.94 -14.97 15.24
CA ASN A 64 -13.42 -14.38 14.00
C ASN A 64 -14.53 -13.81 13.09
N ARG A 65 -15.62 -13.31 13.69
CA ARG A 65 -16.72 -12.70 12.94
C ARG A 65 -16.29 -11.40 12.27
N LYS A 66 -17.13 -10.89 11.37
CA LYS A 66 -17.00 -9.53 10.83
C LYS A 66 -17.08 -8.48 11.95
N PRO A 67 -16.30 -7.40 11.89
CA PRO A 67 -16.37 -6.32 12.85
C PRO A 67 -17.70 -5.61 12.72
N LYS A 68 -18.18 -5.08 13.84
CA LYS A 68 -19.25 -4.08 13.83
C LYS A 68 -18.63 -2.69 13.65
N GLN A 69 -19.48 -1.74 13.24
CA GLN A 69 -19.04 -0.37 12.98
C GLN A 69 -18.60 0.35 14.28
N ASP A 70 -19.32 0.15 15.38
CA ASP A 70 -18.98 0.66 16.71
C ASP A 70 -17.62 0.14 17.21
N GLU A 71 -17.27 -1.12 16.90
CA GLU A 71 -15.96 -1.70 17.23
C GLU A 71 -14.82 -1.05 16.44
N ILE A 72 -15.05 -0.73 15.16
CA ILE A 72 -14.07 0.00 14.34
C ILE A 72 -13.91 1.42 14.88
N GLU A 73 -15.01 2.13 15.14
CA GLU A 73 -14.99 3.51 15.63
C GLU A 73 -14.33 3.62 17.01
N ALA A 74 -14.58 2.66 17.91
CA ALA A 74 -13.98 2.66 19.23
C ALA A 74 -12.46 2.38 19.20
N CYS A 75 -11.98 1.57 18.26
CA CYS A 75 -10.60 1.09 18.26
C CYS A 75 -9.68 1.84 17.29
N SER A 76 -10.25 2.39 16.21
CA SER A 76 -9.50 3.10 15.17
C SER A 76 -8.68 4.32 15.62
N PRO A 77 -9.03 5.07 16.70
CA PRO A 77 -8.15 6.13 17.21
C PRO A 77 -6.73 5.63 17.57
N VAL A 78 -6.59 4.37 18.01
CA VAL A 78 -5.28 3.79 18.30
C VAL A 78 -4.46 3.57 17.04
N LEU A 79 -5.10 3.12 15.94
CA LEU A 79 -4.44 3.03 14.64
C LEU A 79 -4.07 4.43 14.13
N ASP A 80 -4.93 5.42 14.32
CA ASP A 80 -4.66 6.79 13.91
C ASP A 80 -3.44 7.37 14.64
N GLU A 81 -3.31 7.11 15.94
CA GLU A 81 -2.11 7.48 16.71
C GLU A 81 -0.85 6.81 16.19
N GLU A 82 -0.89 5.50 15.88
CA GLU A 82 0.25 4.79 15.27
C GLU A 82 0.65 5.42 13.92
N ILE A 83 -0.31 5.72 13.04
CA ILE A 83 -0.05 6.35 11.74
C ILE A 83 0.55 7.75 11.93
N ASN A 84 0.01 8.55 12.85
CA ASN A 84 0.47 9.92 13.11
C ASN A 84 1.86 9.97 13.76
N MET A 85 2.23 8.95 14.54
CA MET A 85 3.55 8.88 15.16
C MET A 85 4.62 8.37 14.19
N LEU A 86 4.28 7.40 13.34
CA LEU A 86 5.25 6.74 12.46
C LEU A 86 5.35 7.40 11.08
N LEU A 87 4.33 8.16 10.67
CA LEU A 87 4.27 8.88 9.39
C LEU A 87 4.74 8.02 8.20
N PRO A 88 4.15 6.83 7.98
CA PRO A 88 4.60 5.92 6.93
C PRO A 88 4.38 6.55 5.55
N ASP A 89 5.38 6.43 4.67
CA ASP A 89 5.27 6.91 3.28
C ASP A 89 4.07 6.28 2.57
N ILE A 90 3.79 4.99 2.83
CA ILE A 90 2.71 4.23 2.20
C ILE A 90 1.98 3.35 3.23
N ILE A 91 0.66 3.50 3.31
CA ILE A 91 -0.21 2.63 4.09
C ILE A 91 -0.77 1.52 3.18
N VAL A 92 -0.63 0.27 3.60
CA VAL A 92 -0.99 -0.94 2.86
C VAL A 92 -2.11 -1.68 3.61
N PRO A 93 -3.39 -1.27 3.44
CA PRO A 93 -4.49 -1.96 4.08
C PRO A 93 -4.76 -3.32 3.42
N LEU A 94 -5.01 -4.33 4.26
CA LEU A 94 -5.27 -5.71 3.84
C LEU A 94 -6.77 -6.03 3.95
N GLY A 95 -7.41 -6.20 2.80
CA GLY A 95 -8.83 -6.56 2.69
C GLY A 95 -9.80 -5.39 2.94
N TYR A 96 -11.09 -5.72 2.91
CA TYR A 96 -12.16 -4.73 2.76
C TYR A 96 -12.23 -3.69 3.89
N TYR A 97 -12.28 -4.12 5.15
CA TYR A 97 -12.53 -3.21 6.28
C TYR A 97 -11.37 -2.25 6.52
N ALA A 98 -10.13 -2.75 6.53
CA ALA A 98 -8.94 -1.92 6.62
C ALA A 98 -8.86 -0.95 5.45
N THR A 99 -9.13 -1.42 4.22
CA THR A 99 -9.10 -0.57 3.03
C THR A 99 -10.15 0.52 3.11
N ARG A 100 -11.40 0.17 3.44
CA ARG A 100 -12.48 1.15 3.56
C ARG A 100 -12.15 2.21 4.60
N TYR A 101 -11.66 1.80 5.79
CA TYR A 101 -11.29 2.74 6.84
C TYR A 101 -10.18 3.70 6.39
N ILE A 102 -9.06 3.16 5.90
CA ILE A 102 -7.91 3.96 5.46
C ILE A 102 -8.28 4.91 4.32
N LEU A 103 -9.04 4.43 3.32
CA LEU A 103 -9.48 5.30 2.23
C LEU A 103 -10.36 6.45 2.74
N THR A 104 -11.35 6.15 3.59
CA THR A 104 -12.25 7.17 4.16
C THR A 104 -11.49 8.21 5.00
N LYS A 105 -10.51 7.77 5.79
CA LYS A 105 -9.83 8.62 6.76
C LYS A 105 -8.66 9.41 6.17
N TYR A 106 -7.84 8.76 5.35
CA TYR A 106 -6.55 9.28 4.89
C TYR A 106 -6.50 9.52 3.38
N ALA A 107 -7.40 8.94 2.59
CA ALA A 107 -7.34 9.03 1.13
C ALA A 107 -8.61 9.65 0.52
N ALA A 108 -9.02 9.13 -0.64
CA ALA A 108 -10.18 9.56 -1.42
C ALA A 108 -11.47 8.84 -0.99
N ASP A 109 -12.61 9.21 -1.58
CA ASP A 109 -13.89 8.54 -1.33
C ASP A 109 -13.79 7.04 -1.65
N PRO A 110 -14.04 6.15 -0.67
CA PRO A 110 -14.00 4.72 -0.89
C PRO A 110 -15.13 4.30 -1.86
N PRO A 111 -14.96 3.18 -2.60
CA PRO A 111 -16.07 2.62 -3.37
C PRO A 111 -17.30 2.39 -2.49
N LEU A 112 -18.50 2.70 -3.00
CA LEU A 112 -19.74 2.56 -2.25
C LEU A 112 -20.14 1.09 -2.07
N ALA A 113 -20.03 0.29 -3.14
CA ALA A 113 -20.36 -1.12 -3.11
C ALA A 113 -19.15 -1.98 -2.73
N HIS A 114 -19.39 -3.02 -1.94
CA HIS A 114 -18.35 -3.98 -1.54
C HIS A 114 -17.68 -4.67 -2.75
N THR A 115 -18.44 -4.90 -3.83
CA THR A 115 -17.94 -5.53 -5.07
C THR A 115 -16.83 -4.72 -5.75
N ASP A 116 -16.87 -3.41 -5.58
CA ASP A 116 -16.01 -2.49 -6.33
C ASP A 116 -14.62 -2.38 -5.71
N PHE A 117 -14.44 -2.87 -4.48
CA PHE A 117 -13.14 -2.91 -3.81
C PHE A 117 -12.13 -3.80 -4.55
N GLN A 118 -12.58 -4.76 -5.35
CA GLN A 118 -11.67 -5.54 -6.19
C GLN A 118 -10.90 -4.66 -7.19
N ALA A 119 -11.53 -3.57 -7.66
CA ALA A 119 -10.94 -2.67 -8.63
C ALA A 119 -9.90 -1.71 -8.03
N VAL A 120 -9.84 -1.56 -6.70
CA VAL A 120 -8.83 -0.72 -6.03
C VAL A 120 -7.62 -1.52 -5.56
N TYR A 121 -7.74 -2.84 -5.39
CA TYR A 121 -6.61 -3.67 -4.96
C TYR A 121 -5.49 -3.71 -6.01
N GLY A 122 -4.27 -3.42 -5.57
CA GLY A 122 -3.09 -3.35 -6.42
C GLY A 122 -2.92 -2.02 -7.17
N LYS A 123 -3.66 -0.98 -6.79
CA LYS A 123 -3.48 0.38 -7.31
C LYS A 123 -2.95 1.31 -6.23
N LEU A 124 -1.92 2.07 -6.56
CA LEU A 124 -1.43 3.14 -5.70
C LEU A 124 -2.38 4.33 -5.80
N ILE A 125 -2.91 4.75 -4.65
CA ILE A 125 -3.80 5.89 -4.51
C ILE A 125 -3.03 6.96 -3.74
N TYR A 126 -3.08 8.20 -4.21
CA TYR A 126 -2.44 9.33 -3.55
C TYR A 126 -3.45 10.46 -3.38
N SER A 127 -3.69 10.84 -2.12
CA SER A 127 -4.62 11.90 -1.72
C SER A 127 -4.20 12.46 -0.37
N ASN A 128 -4.46 13.73 -0.10
CA ASN A 128 -4.12 14.39 1.17
C ASN A 128 -2.66 14.17 1.61
N ASP A 129 -1.72 14.20 0.66
CA ASP A 129 -0.30 13.90 0.87
C ASP A 129 0.02 12.49 1.41
N GLN A 130 -0.95 11.57 1.46
CA GLN A 130 -0.76 10.18 1.87
C GLN A 130 -0.90 9.23 0.68
N LYS A 131 0.04 8.26 0.58
CA LYS A 131 -0.08 7.14 -0.35
C LYS A 131 -0.75 5.95 0.35
N THR A 132 -1.69 5.33 -0.35
CA THR A 132 -2.38 4.11 0.08
C THR A 132 -2.30 3.06 -1.02
N PHE A 133 -1.92 1.83 -0.67
CA PHE A 133 -1.82 0.70 -1.60
C PHE A 133 -2.65 -0.49 -1.09
N PRO A 134 -3.95 -0.56 -1.41
CA PRO A 134 -4.80 -1.63 -0.93
C PRO A 134 -4.40 -2.99 -1.51
N LEU A 135 -4.38 -4.01 -0.67
CA LEU A 135 -4.13 -5.40 -1.09
C LEU A 135 -5.24 -6.35 -0.61
N PRO A 136 -5.51 -7.44 -1.35
CA PRO A 136 -6.38 -8.49 -0.85
C PRO A 136 -5.74 -9.12 0.39
N HIS A 137 -6.58 -9.46 1.38
CA HIS A 137 -6.10 -10.08 2.61
C HIS A 137 -5.57 -11.51 2.32
N PRO A 138 -4.40 -11.91 2.85
CA PRO A 138 -3.79 -13.24 2.59
C PRO A 138 -4.73 -14.42 2.81
N ALA A 139 -5.61 -14.32 3.81
CA ALA A 139 -6.63 -15.33 4.10
C ALA A 139 -7.58 -15.65 2.92
N SER A 140 -7.75 -14.74 1.94
CA SER A 140 -8.60 -15.02 0.76
C SER A 140 -8.08 -16.18 -0.08
N LEU A 141 -6.76 -16.42 -0.07
CA LEU A 141 -6.11 -17.52 -0.78
C LEU A 141 -6.29 -18.88 -0.12
N ILE A 142 -6.65 -18.93 1.17
CA ILE A 142 -7.00 -20.18 1.86
C ILE A 142 -8.25 -20.78 1.23
N TYR A 143 -9.24 -19.92 0.94
CA TYR A 143 -10.54 -20.34 0.40
C TYR A 143 -10.57 -20.35 -1.12
N ASN A 144 -9.75 -19.53 -1.78
CA ASN A 144 -9.72 -19.41 -3.24
C ASN A 144 -8.28 -19.45 -3.79
N PRO A 145 -7.65 -20.64 -3.83
CA PRO A 145 -6.26 -20.79 -4.28
C PRO A 145 -6.02 -20.37 -5.74
N SER A 146 -7.06 -20.36 -6.58
CA SER A 146 -6.99 -19.96 -7.99
C SER A 146 -6.50 -18.52 -8.19
N TYR A 147 -6.70 -17.63 -7.21
CA TYR A 147 -6.24 -16.23 -7.28
C TYR A 147 -4.78 -16.05 -6.86
N LYS A 148 -4.02 -17.12 -6.57
CA LYS A 148 -2.63 -17.03 -6.07
C LYS A 148 -1.75 -16.22 -7.01
N GLN A 149 -1.78 -16.50 -8.32
CA GLN A 149 -0.95 -15.80 -9.31
C GLN A 149 -1.27 -14.31 -9.42
N GLU A 150 -2.56 -13.96 -9.44
CA GLU A 150 -2.97 -12.54 -9.47
C GLU A 150 -2.56 -11.82 -8.19
N THR A 151 -2.71 -12.48 -7.04
CA THR A 151 -2.33 -11.92 -5.74
C THR A 151 -0.82 -11.71 -5.64
N MET A 152 -0.01 -12.66 -6.11
CA MET A 152 1.44 -12.52 -6.16
C MET A 152 1.87 -11.32 -7.01
N LYS A 153 1.23 -11.09 -8.17
CA LYS A 153 1.50 -9.89 -8.99
C LYS A 153 1.20 -8.58 -8.24
N LYS A 154 0.10 -8.55 -7.46
CA LYS A 154 -0.24 -7.37 -6.65
C LYS A 154 0.76 -7.16 -5.51
N TYR A 155 1.21 -8.23 -4.85
CA TYR A 155 2.20 -8.14 -3.77
C TYR A 155 3.61 -7.82 -4.28
N HIS A 156 3.97 -8.21 -5.51
CA HIS A 156 5.24 -7.82 -6.13
C HIS A 156 5.44 -6.30 -6.16
N LYS A 157 4.36 -5.52 -6.33
CA LYS A 157 4.43 -4.06 -6.27
C LYS A 157 4.96 -3.53 -4.94
N LEU A 158 4.92 -4.29 -3.84
CA LEU A 158 5.56 -3.87 -2.59
C LEU A 158 7.07 -3.68 -2.76
N GLU A 159 7.72 -4.48 -3.59
CA GLU A 159 9.15 -4.33 -3.95
C GLU A 159 9.43 -2.99 -4.63
N ILE A 160 8.52 -2.60 -5.52
CA ILE A 160 8.59 -1.36 -6.28
C ILE A 160 8.37 -0.19 -5.33
N LEU A 161 7.33 -0.27 -4.50
CA LEU A 161 6.92 0.76 -3.56
C LEU A 161 7.89 0.94 -2.38
N SER A 162 8.70 -0.06 -2.05
CA SER A 162 9.69 0.02 -0.96
C SER A 162 10.91 0.89 -1.30
N ARG A 163 11.04 1.34 -2.55
CA ARG A 163 12.17 2.17 -3.01
C ARG A 163 11.70 3.26 -3.96
N ASP A 164 12.52 4.29 -4.11
CA ASP A 164 12.31 5.32 -5.12
C ASP A 164 12.85 4.86 -6.48
N CYS A 165 12.33 5.46 -7.55
CA CYS A 165 12.84 5.29 -8.90
C CYS A 165 14.33 5.63 -8.95
N LYS A 166 15.14 4.73 -9.52
CA LYS A 166 16.60 4.92 -9.65
C LYS A 166 17.00 6.19 -10.43
N TRP A 167 16.14 6.69 -11.31
CA TRP A 167 16.38 7.92 -12.09
C TRP A 167 15.71 9.16 -11.49
N ALA A 168 14.99 9.06 -10.37
CA ALA A 168 14.24 10.18 -9.80
C ALA A 168 15.09 11.45 -9.58
N THR A 169 16.37 11.28 -9.28
CA THR A 169 17.29 12.40 -9.00
C THR A 169 17.70 13.19 -10.24
N MET A 170 17.68 12.55 -11.43
CA MET A 170 18.12 13.14 -12.70
C MET A 170 17.00 13.26 -13.74
N CYS A 171 15.83 12.71 -13.43
CA CYS A 171 14.66 12.77 -14.29
C CYS A 171 14.15 14.21 -14.42
N PRO A 172 13.86 14.71 -15.64
CA PRO A 172 13.26 16.03 -15.86
C PRO A 172 12.01 16.32 -15.02
N MET A 173 11.23 15.29 -14.67
CA MET A 173 10.04 15.42 -13.83
C MET A 173 10.35 16.07 -12.47
N LYS A 174 11.48 15.72 -11.85
CA LYS A 174 11.91 16.34 -10.60
C LYS A 174 12.18 17.83 -10.78
N TRP A 175 12.88 18.19 -11.86
CA TRP A 175 13.19 19.59 -12.17
C TRP A 175 11.91 20.41 -12.40
N TYR A 176 10.96 19.89 -13.20
CA TYR A 176 9.68 20.58 -13.44
C TYR A 176 8.89 20.76 -12.14
N PHE A 177 8.90 19.76 -11.25
CA PHE A 177 8.26 19.85 -9.95
C PHE A 177 8.92 20.93 -9.07
N GLU A 178 10.25 20.96 -8.98
CA GLU A 178 10.99 21.95 -8.19
C GLU A 178 10.80 23.38 -8.72
N LYS A 179 10.51 23.56 -10.02
CA LYS A 179 10.13 24.84 -10.62
C LYS A 179 8.65 25.19 -10.47
N GLY A 180 7.85 24.37 -9.80
CA GLY A 180 6.41 24.56 -9.63
C GLY A 180 5.59 24.38 -10.92
N ARG A 181 6.19 23.77 -11.96
CA ARG A 181 5.53 23.52 -13.26
C ARG A 181 4.82 22.18 -13.31
N LEU A 182 5.15 21.25 -12.41
CA LEU A 182 4.55 19.91 -12.35
C LEU A 182 3.80 19.71 -11.03
N GLN A 183 2.62 19.11 -11.10
CA GLN A 183 1.85 18.75 -9.91
C GLN A 183 2.57 17.66 -9.09
N ARG A 184 2.58 17.81 -7.76
CA ARG A 184 3.21 16.86 -6.81
C ARG A 184 2.80 15.40 -7.05
N LYS A 185 1.55 15.15 -7.44
CA LYS A 185 1.00 13.81 -7.69
C LYS A 185 1.87 12.98 -8.65
N TRP A 186 2.52 13.61 -9.64
CA TRP A 186 3.36 12.91 -10.60
C TRP A 186 4.63 12.34 -9.96
N ILE A 187 5.20 13.07 -8.99
CA ILE A 187 6.35 12.62 -8.24
C ILE A 187 5.93 11.52 -7.26
N GLU A 188 4.86 11.72 -6.51
CA GLU A 188 4.45 10.79 -5.46
C GLU A 188 3.87 9.47 -6.00
N LEU A 189 3.11 9.51 -7.10
CA LEU A 189 2.54 8.29 -7.70
C LEU A 189 3.55 7.46 -8.49
N TYR A 190 4.59 8.09 -9.06
CA TYR A 190 5.53 7.40 -9.94
C TYR A 190 6.94 7.41 -9.38
N CYS A 191 7.60 8.57 -9.28
CA CYS A 191 9.00 8.64 -8.88
C CYS A 191 9.28 8.08 -7.48
N LYS A 192 8.40 8.38 -6.51
CA LYS A 192 8.44 7.85 -5.13
C LYS A 192 7.32 6.84 -4.86
N GLY A 193 6.80 6.25 -5.92
CA GLY A 193 5.64 5.37 -5.88
C GLY A 193 5.82 4.21 -6.86
N ASP A 194 4.84 3.98 -7.70
CA ASP A 194 4.84 2.89 -8.67
C ASP A 194 5.66 3.26 -9.93
N TRP A 195 6.98 3.35 -9.76
CA TRP A 195 7.90 3.71 -10.84
C TRP A 195 7.93 2.67 -11.96
N GLU A 196 7.57 1.42 -11.70
CA GLU A 196 7.49 0.37 -12.73
C GLU A 196 6.38 0.68 -13.75
N SER A 197 5.29 1.31 -13.31
CA SER A 197 4.19 1.72 -14.18
C SER A 197 4.46 3.05 -14.92
N CYS A 198 5.60 3.70 -14.69
CA CYS A 198 6.00 4.92 -15.39
C CYS A 198 6.49 4.58 -16.82
N ILE A 199 5.81 5.12 -17.84
CA ILE A 199 6.17 4.90 -19.25
C ILE A 199 7.56 5.49 -19.56
N ARG A 200 7.94 6.60 -18.91
CA ARG A 200 9.31 7.14 -19.03
C ARG A 200 10.33 6.12 -18.53
N TYR A 201 10.13 5.55 -17.34
CA TYR A 201 11.01 4.53 -16.78
C TYR A 201 11.16 3.33 -17.73
N GLN A 202 10.06 2.85 -18.30
CA GLN A 202 10.07 1.72 -19.24
C GLN A 202 10.85 2.05 -20.52
N LYS A 203 10.75 3.28 -21.03
CA LYS A 203 11.49 3.74 -22.20
C LYS A 203 12.98 3.93 -21.90
N GLU A 204 13.32 4.57 -20.78
CA GLU A 204 14.69 4.73 -20.28
C GLU A 204 15.35 3.35 -20.06
N ALA A 205 14.60 2.36 -19.56
CA ALA A 205 15.10 1.00 -19.33
C ALA A 205 15.33 0.21 -20.62
N SER A 206 14.56 0.49 -21.67
CA SER A 206 14.70 -0.14 -22.98
C SER A 206 15.61 0.62 -23.95
N GLY A 207 16.14 1.78 -23.54
CA GLY A 207 16.94 2.65 -24.42
C GLY A 207 16.11 3.34 -25.51
N THR A 208 14.79 3.40 -25.36
CA THR A 208 13.89 4.05 -26.30
C THR A 208 13.86 5.55 -26.03
N TYR A 209 14.14 6.37 -27.04
CA TYR A 209 14.04 7.82 -26.93
C TYR A 209 12.60 8.30 -26.64
N HIS A 210 12.50 9.37 -25.85
CA HIS A 210 11.29 10.16 -25.64
C HIS A 210 11.64 11.60 -25.28
N GLN A 211 10.63 12.46 -25.31
CA GLN A 211 10.79 13.87 -24.96
C GLN A 211 10.91 14.08 -23.45
N ASP A 212 11.58 15.16 -23.05
CA ASP A 212 11.74 15.52 -21.64
C ASP A 212 10.41 15.94 -20.98
N TRP A 213 9.51 16.55 -21.75
CA TRP A 213 8.17 16.94 -21.29
C TRP A 213 7.10 15.83 -21.38
N MET A 214 7.51 14.58 -21.65
CA MET A 214 6.61 13.43 -21.52
C MET A 214 6.27 13.18 -20.05
N LEU A 215 5.00 13.10 -19.68
CA LEU A 215 4.58 12.78 -18.33
C LEU A 215 4.77 11.27 -18.02
N PRO A 216 4.79 10.86 -16.74
CA PRO A 216 4.92 9.45 -16.35
C PRO A 216 3.89 8.49 -16.97
N ASP A 217 2.70 8.96 -17.34
CA ASP A 217 1.67 8.17 -18.02
C ASP A 217 1.85 8.09 -19.55
N GLY A 218 2.92 8.69 -20.09
CA GLY A 218 3.26 8.73 -21.51
C GLY A 218 2.61 9.85 -22.31
N SER A 219 1.72 10.65 -21.71
CA SER A 219 1.18 11.85 -22.36
C SER A 219 2.26 12.92 -22.52
N LEU A 220 2.11 13.82 -23.50
CA LEU A 220 3.01 14.96 -23.69
C LEU A 220 2.36 16.22 -23.13
N ASP A 221 3.13 16.98 -22.33
CA ASP A 221 2.69 18.28 -21.81
C ASP A 221 3.56 19.39 -22.39
N GLU A 222 3.10 20.00 -23.49
CA GLU A 222 3.83 21.09 -24.15
C GLU A 222 4.01 22.33 -23.27
N SER A 223 3.24 22.47 -22.19
CA SER A 223 3.43 23.56 -21.23
C SER A 223 4.71 23.45 -20.42
N LEU A 224 5.42 22.31 -20.50
CA LEU A 224 6.70 22.04 -19.84
C LEU A 224 7.92 22.31 -20.74
N ILE A 225 7.72 22.76 -21.98
CA ILE A 225 8.84 23.17 -22.86
C ILE A 225 9.61 24.35 -22.26
#